data_AF-A0A1A6XNT7-F1
#
_entry.id   AF-A0A1A6XNT7-F1
#
_cell.length_a   1.000
_cell.length_b   1.000
_cell.length_c   1.000
_cell.angle_alpha   90.00
_cell.angle_beta   90.00
_cell.angle_gamma   90.00
#
_symmetry.space_group_name_H-M   'P 1'
#
loop_
_entity.id
_entity.type
_entity.pdbx_description
1 polymer ?
#
loop_
_entity_poly.entity_id
_entity_poly.type
_entity_poly.pdbx_seq_one_letter_code
_entity_poly.pdbx_strand_id
1 'polypeptide(L)'
;MTDQLLSNPAQASVPYSDGPIWNAFGLTYAAYLVVPRRTLQSMPKEWQERFVALMAEAYDHLPDSAFPEYSVLRKEHGRFITDPLRDYRHTGPIPPKGSSDGP
;
A
#
# COMPACT_ATOMS: atom_id res chain seq x y z
N MET A 1 -4.79 46.73 -18.55
CA MET A 1 -5.69 45.80 -17.85
C MET A 1 -4.91 44.51 -17.66
N THR A 2 -4.39 44.36 -16.44
CA THR A 2 -3.59 43.25 -15.95
C THR A 2 -4.53 42.07 -15.71
N ASP A 3 -4.51 41.07 -16.59
CA ASP A 3 -5.11 39.78 -16.27
C ASP A 3 -4.10 38.96 -15.48
N GLN A 4 -4.42 38.90 -14.20
CA GLN A 4 -3.67 38.25 -13.14
C GLN A 4 -3.75 36.75 -13.40
N LEU A 5 -2.64 36.17 -13.89
CA LEU A 5 -2.41 34.72 -13.80
C LEU A 5 -2.53 34.34 -12.33
N LEU A 6 -3.68 33.81 -11.94
CA LEU A 6 -3.87 33.09 -10.70
C LEU A 6 -2.99 31.84 -10.79
N SER A 7 -1.72 31.99 -10.42
CA SER A 7 -0.85 30.88 -10.05
C SER A 7 -1.54 30.15 -8.91
N ASN A 8 -2.20 29.05 -9.24
CA ASN A 8 -2.75 28.13 -8.26
C ASN A 8 -1.57 27.53 -7.47
N PRO A 9 -1.40 27.80 -6.17
CA PRO A 9 -0.20 27.38 -5.44
C PRO A 9 -0.24 25.89 -5.01
N ALA A 10 -1.16 25.09 -5.56
CA ALA A 10 -1.45 23.73 -5.08
C ALA A 10 -0.76 22.60 -5.88
N GLN A 11 0.03 22.89 -6.90
CA GLN A 11 0.80 21.87 -7.63
C GLN A 11 2.28 22.24 -7.62
N ALA A 12 2.90 22.24 -6.44
CA ALA A 12 4.31 21.93 -6.39
C ALA A 12 4.45 20.49 -6.93
N SER A 13 4.79 20.35 -8.20
CA SER A 13 5.04 19.05 -8.82
C SER A 13 6.22 18.44 -8.08
N VAL A 14 5.95 17.57 -7.12
CA VAL A 14 6.98 16.68 -6.57
C VAL A 14 7.57 15.97 -7.80
N PRO A 15 8.89 16.09 -8.06
CA PRO A 15 9.49 15.39 -9.17
C PRO A 15 9.11 13.91 -9.09
N TYR A 16 8.75 13.25 -10.19
CA TYR A 16 8.32 11.85 -10.16
C TYR A 16 9.35 10.93 -9.47
N SER A 17 10.64 11.26 -9.60
CA SER A 17 11.77 10.58 -8.97
C SER A 17 12.21 11.19 -7.63
N ASP A 18 11.31 11.89 -6.95
CA ASP A 18 11.50 12.50 -5.64
C ASP A 18 10.17 12.37 -4.85
N GLY A 19 10.22 12.49 -3.52
CA GLY A 19 9.04 12.50 -2.66
C GLY A 19 8.70 11.19 -1.93
N PRO A 20 7.60 11.20 -1.14
CA PRO A 20 7.37 10.19 -0.11
C PRO A 20 7.26 8.76 -0.63
N ILE A 21 6.56 8.53 -1.75
CA ILE A 21 6.40 7.19 -2.34
C ILE A 21 7.72 6.70 -2.94
N TRP A 22 8.40 7.54 -3.71
CA TRP A 22 9.72 7.22 -4.28
C TRP A 22 10.71 6.83 -3.18
N ASN A 23 10.78 7.62 -2.11
CA ASN A 23 11.67 7.37 -0.98
C ASN A 23 11.27 6.13 -0.18
N ALA A 24 9.97 5.85 0.00
CA ALA A 24 9.49 4.68 0.72
C ALA A 24 9.82 3.35 -0.01
N PHE A 25 9.88 3.36 -1.34
CA PHE A 25 10.31 2.20 -2.15
C PHE A 25 11.84 2.11 -2.31
N GLY A 26 12.59 3.10 -1.80
CA GLY A 26 14.00 3.38 -2.08
C GLY A 26 14.95 2.17 -2.13
N LEU A 27 15.94 2.24 -3.03
CA LEU A 27 17.04 1.30 -3.32
C LEU A 27 16.69 -0.16 -3.64
N THR A 28 15.46 -0.62 -3.36
CA THR A 28 15.06 -2.02 -3.58
C THR A 28 14.80 -2.37 -5.05
N TYR A 29 14.78 -1.37 -5.95
CA TYR A 29 14.32 -1.51 -7.35
C TYR A 29 12.94 -2.21 -7.46
N ALA A 30 12.15 -2.23 -6.38
CA ALA A 30 10.86 -2.89 -6.37
C ALA A 30 9.85 -2.05 -7.16
N ALA A 31 9.27 -2.64 -8.19
CA ALA A 31 8.20 -2.00 -8.96
C ALA A 31 6.82 -2.09 -8.24
N TYR A 32 6.70 -2.95 -7.22
CA TYR A 32 5.44 -3.26 -6.56
C TYR A 32 5.62 -3.50 -5.06
N LEU A 33 4.64 -3.05 -4.28
CA LEU A 33 4.44 -3.45 -2.89
C LEU A 33 3.22 -4.35 -2.81
N VAL A 34 3.39 -5.57 -2.31
CA VAL A 34 2.27 -6.49 -2.05
C VAL A 34 2.06 -6.59 -0.54
N VAL A 35 0.85 -6.25 -0.08
CA VAL A 35 0.43 -6.41 1.32
C VAL A 35 -0.74 -7.39 1.38
N PRO A 36 -0.59 -8.57 2.00
CA PRO A 36 -1.68 -9.52 2.14
C PRO A 36 -2.85 -8.96 2.96
N ARG A 37 -4.08 -9.33 2.60
CA ARG A 37 -5.30 -8.94 3.31
C ARG A 37 -5.21 -9.19 4.82
N ARG A 38 -4.71 -10.36 5.22
CA ARG A 38 -4.55 -10.72 6.64
C ARG A 38 -3.66 -9.71 7.37
N THR A 39 -2.58 -9.24 6.74
CA THR A 39 -1.70 -8.21 7.31
C THR A 39 -2.46 -6.91 7.54
N LEU A 40 -3.23 -6.43 6.56
CA LEU A 40 -4.04 -5.22 6.70
C LEU A 40 -5.07 -5.38 7.83
N GLN A 41 -5.77 -6.51 7.90
CA GLN A 41 -6.76 -6.79 8.94
C GLN A 41 -6.16 -6.92 10.35
N SER A 42 -4.84 -7.09 10.45
CA SER A 42 -4.12 -7.17 11.72
C SER A 42 -3.62 -5.81 12.20
N MET A 43 -3.71 -4.76 11.38
CA MET A 43 -3.40 -3.39 11.80
C MET A 43 -4.45 -2.89 12.80
N PRO A 44 -4.13 -1.88 13.65
CA PRO A 44 -5.14 -1.18 14.44
C PRO A 44 -6.31 -0.68 13.58
N LYS A 45 -7.53 -0.70 14.12
CA LYS A 45 -8.75 -0.35 13.37
C LYS A 45 -8.64 1.02 12.69
N GLU A 46 -8.16 2.03 13.41
CA GLU A 46 -7.98 3.39 12.89
C GLU A 46 -6.95 3.46 11.73
N TRP A 47 -6.04 2.50 11.63
CA TRP A 47 -5.09 2.41 10.49
C TRP A 47 -5.77 1.79 9.29
N GLN A 48 -6.60 0.75 9.52
CA GLN A 48 -7.41 0.14 8.47
C GLN A 48 -8.37 1.18 7.85
N GLU A 49 -9.04 1.97 8.68
CA GLU A 49 -9.96 3.03 8.25
C GLU A 49 -9.23 4.08 7.40
N ARG A 50 -8.08 4.58 7.86
CA ARG A 50 -7.26 5.54 7.10
C ARG A 50 -6.76 4.96 5.77
N PHE A 51 -6.33 3.70 5.76
CA PHE A 51 -5.88 3.04 4.54
C PHE A 51 -7.01 2.89 3.52
N VAL A 52 -8.19 2.44 3.95
CA VAL A 52 -9.35 2.28 3.06
C VAL A 52 -9.81 3.62 2.50
N ALA A 53 -9.86 4.68 3.32
CA ALA A 53 -10.21 6.02 2.87
C ALA A 53 -9.23 6.53 1.80
N LEU A 54 -7.92 6.41 2.05
CA LEU A 54 -6.90 6.84 1.10
C LEU A 54 -6.98 6.07 -0.22
N MET A 55 -7.22 4.76 -0.18
CA MET A 55 -7.39 3.97 -1.40
C MET A 55 -8.65 4.37 -2.17
N ALA A 56 -9.76 4.66 -1.49
CA ALA A 56 -10.98 5.14 -2.13
C ALA A 56 -10.74 6.48 -2.85
N GLU A 57 -10.09 7.43 -2.17
CA GLU A 57 -9.68 8.71 -2.79
C GLU A 57 -8.80 8.50 -4.01
N ALA A 58 -7.87 7.53 -3.96
CA ALA A 58 -7.01 7.19 -5.10
C ALA A 58 -7.80 6.62 -6.29
N TYR A 59 -8.79 5.73 -6.04
CA TYR A 59 -9.68 5.20 -7.08
C TYR A 59 -10.53 6.31 -7.74
N ASP A 60 -10.99 7.28 -6.95
CA ASP A 60 -11.79 8.39 -7.48
C ASP A 60 -10.93 9.39 -8.28
N HIS A 61 -9.64 9.51 -7.97
CA HIS A 61 -8.75 10.50 -8.57
C HIS A 61 -8.00 10.01 -9.82
N LEU A 62 -7.66 8.72 -9.91
CA LEU A 62 -6.84 8.14 -10.97
C LEU A 62 -7.68 7.32 -11.96
N PRO A 63 -7.24 7.19 -13.23
CA PRO A 63 -7.96 6.37 -14.20
C PRO A 63 -7.90 4.87 -13.83
N ASP A 64 -8.90 4.09 -14.23
CA ASP A 64 -8.98 2.64 -13.97
C ASP A 64 -7.71 1.87 -14.38
N SER A 65 -7.03 2.32 -15.45
CA SER A 65 -5.77 1.72 -15.92
C SER A 65 -4.62 1.81 -14.90
N ALA A 66 -4.73 2.68 -13.89
CA ALA A 66 -3.78 2.77 -12.79
C ALA A 66 -3.94 1.63 -11.76
N PHE A 67 -5.04 0.88 -11.81
CA PHE A 67 -5.35 -0.24 -10.91
C PHE A 67 -5.60 -1.55 -11.66
N PRO A 68 -4.61 -2.07 -12.41
CA PRO A 68 -4.78 -3.32 -13.13
C PRO A 68 -4.84 -4.53 -12.18
N GLU A 69 -5.41 -5.63 -12.68
CA GLU A 69 -5.47 -6.88 -11.94
C GLU A 69 -4.12 -7.61 -11.98
N TYR A 70 -3.66 -8.08 -10.81
CA TYR A 70 -2.45 -8.88 -10.68
C TYR A 70 -2.72 -10.20 -9.98
N SER A 71 -2.08 -11.27 -10.46
CA SER A 71 -1.94 -12.52 -9.74
C SER A 71 -0.59 -12.56 -9.02
N VAL A 72 -0.60 -12.83 -7.70
CA VAL A 72 0.62 -12.89 -6.89
C VAL A 72 0.86 -14.31 -6.38
N LEU A 73 2.11 -14.76 -6.48
CA LEU A 73 2.60 -16.02 -5.90
C LEU A 73 3.69 -15.73 -4.88
N ARG A 74 3.54 -16.26 -3.66
CA ARG A 74 4.57 -16.11 -2.62
C ARG A 74 5.78 -16.97 -2.97
N LYS A 75 6.96 -16.39 -2.76
CA LYS A 75 8.24 -17.09 -2.83
C LYS A 75 8.95 -17.05 -1.49
N GLU A 76 9.69 -18.11 -1.21
CA GLU A 76 10.62 -18.21 -0.10
C GLU A 76 11.88 -18.93 -0.60
N HIS A 77 13.06 -18.32 -0.40
CA HIS A 77 14.35 -18.83 -0.91
C HIS A 77 14.32 -19.21 -2.41
N GLY A 78 13.67 -18.37 -3.23
CA GLY A 78 13.57 -18.56 -4.68
C GLY A 78 12.54 -19.62 -5.13
N ARG A 79 11.87 -20.32 -4.21
CA ARG A 79 10.86 -21.33 -4.52
C ARG A 79 9.46 -20.80 -4.27
N PHE A 80 8.52 -21.18 -5.13
CA PHE A 80 7.10 -20.90 -4.88
C PHE A 80 6.60 -21.74 -3.71
N ILE A 81 5.82 -21.13 -2.83
CA ILE A 81 5.21 -21.79 -1.68
C ILE A 81 3.71 -21.50 -1.63
N THR A 82 2.95 -22.38 -0.98
CA THR A 82 1.58 -22.08 -0.56
C THR A 82 1.65 -20.91 0.41
N ASP A 83 0.93 -19.84 0.14
CA ASP A 83 0.97 -18.66 1.00
C ASP A 83 0.04 -18.81 2.21
N PRO A 84 0.56 -19.02 3.44
CA PRO A 84 -0.28 -19.11 4.63
C PRO A 84 -1.05 -17.82 4.94
N LEU A 85 -0.63 -16.67 4.39
CA LEU A 85 -1.35 -15.40 4.57
C LEU A 85 -2.61 -15.29 3.70
N ARG A 86 -2.80 -16.22 2.74
CA ARG A 86 -4.04 -16.31 1.96
C ARG A 86 -5.20 -16.89 2.77
N ASP A 87 -4.94 -17.63 3.84
CA ASP A 87 -5.98 -18.20 4.70
C ASP A 87 -6.49 -17.19 5.75
N TYR A 88 -6.89 -16.00 5.29
CA TYR A 88 -7.36 -14.92 6.16
C TYR A 88 -8.73 -15.20 6.80
N ARG A 89 -9.45 -16.24 6.36
CA ARG A 89 -10.78 -16.59 6.88
C ARG A 89 -10.71 -17.46 8.13
N HIS A 90 -9.62 -18.21 8.32
CA HIS A 90 -9.55 -19.24 9.36
C HIS A 90 -8.43 -19.01 10.39
N THR A 91 -7.46 -18.13 10.11
CA THR A 91 -6.24 -17.99 10.95
C THR A 91 -6.22 -16.77 11.88
N GLY A 92 -7.26 -15.92 11.87
CA GLY A 92 -7.33 -14.73 12.74
C GLY A 92 -6.23 -13.68 12.48
N PRO A 93 -6.14 -12.60 13.28
CA PRO A 93 -5.13 -11.55 13.11
C PRO A 93 -3.72 -12.05 13.44
N ILE A 94 -2.72 -11.44 12.82
CA ILE A 94 -1.30 -11.63 13.13
C ILE A 94 -0.99 -10.88 14.43
N PRO A 95 -0.37 -11.54 15.43
CA PRO A 95 -0.02 -10.91 16.69
C PRO A 95 1.02 -9.78 16.52
N PRO A 96 0.91 -8.65 17.24
CA PRO A 96 1.94 -7.62 17.27
C PRO A 96 3.31 -8.15 17.73
N LYS A 97 4.39 -7.54 17.24
CA LYS A 97 5.75 -7.87 17.71
C LYS A 97 5.84 -7.67 19.23
N GLY A 98 6.25 -8.70 19.97
CA GLY A 98 6.37 -8.68 21.43
C GLY A 98 5.16 -9.25 22.18
N SER A 99 4.05 -9.57 21.50
CA SER A 99 2.98 -10.39 22.06
C SER A 99 3.30 -11.88 21.88
N SER A 100 4.32 -12.35 22.58
CA SER A 100 4.48 -13.77 22.84
C SER A 100 3.58 -14.13 24.01
N ASP A 101 2.29 -14.37 23.74
CA ASP A 101 1.49 -15.25 24.61
C ASP A 101 1.89 -16.68 24.25
N GLY A 102 2.93 -17.17 24.93
CA GLY A 102 3.22 -18.60 25.00
C GLY A 102 2.05 -19.34 25.65
N PRO A 103 1.78 -20.56 25.18
CA PRO A 103 2.25 -21.72 25.94
C PRO A 103 3.31 -22.54 25.19
#